data_AF-A0AA45W1H2-F1
#
_entry.id   AF-A0AA45W1H2-F1
#
_cell.length_a   1.000
_cell.length_b   1.000
_cell.length_c   1.000
_cell.angle_alpha   90.00
_cell.angle_beta   90.00
_cell.angle_gamma   90.00
#
_symmetry.space_group_name_H-M   'P 1'
#
loop_
_entity.id
_entity.type
_entity.pdbx_description
1 polymer ?
#
loop_
_entity_poly.entity_id
_entity_poly.type
_entity_poly.pdbx_seq_one_letter_code
_entity_poly.pdbx_strand_id
1 'polypeptide(L)' 'MQIASLTTTPPAGGDAAPLQDRLEQAFLEEMLKYCNPQASKGSFAGGHGEEHFSSFLNQEYARLLSARLDLRLGELR' A
#
# COMPACT_ATOMS: atom_id res chain seq x y z
N MET A 1 9.99 28.54 -18.54
CA MET A 1 9.83 27.76 -17.28
C MET A 1 10.07 26.30 -17.63
N GLN A 2 11.27 25.77 -17.35
CA GLN A 2 11.60 24.35 -17.56
C GLN A 2 11.35 23.58 -16.26
N ILE A 3 10.45 22.61 -16.28
CA ILE A 3 10.23 21.69 -15.16
C ILE A 3 11.30 20.60 -15.22
N ALA A 4 12.20 20.60 -14.24
CA ALA A 4 13.24 19.60 -14.11
C ALA A 4 12.60 18.21 -13.90
N SER A 5 12.90 17.27 -14.79
CA SER A 5 12.52 15.87 -14.63
C SER A 5 13.26 15.30 -13.42
N LEU A 6 12.56 15.10 -12.31
CA LEU A 6 13.10 14.37 -11.16
C LEU A 6 13.20 12.90 -11.55
N THR A 7 14.42 12.45 -11.88
CA THR A 7 14.73 11.02 -12.01
C THR A 7 14.57 10.41 -10.62
N THR A 8 13.39 9.84 -10.33
CA THR A 8 13.18 9.08 -9.10
C THR A 8 14.06 7.83 -9.21
N THR A 9 15.20 7.83 -8.50
CA THR A 9 15.96 6.61 -8.30
C THR A 9 15.10 5.74 -7.39
N PRO A 10 14.63 4.56 -7.85
CA PRO A 10 13.88 3.68 -6.97
C PRO A 10 14.77 3.33 -5.76
N PRO A 11 14.24 3.37 -4.52
CA PRO A 11 15.03 2.99 -3.36
C PRO A 11 15.60 1.58 -3.59
N ALA A 12 16.90 1.43 -3.36
CA ALA A 12 17.63 0.17 -3.49
C ALA A 12 16.89 -0.92 -2.72
N GLY A 13 16.60 -2.02 -3.43
CA GLY A 13 15.68 -3.08 -3.02
C GLY A 13 15.87 -3.51 -1.57
N GLY A 14 14.82 -3.28 -0.77
CA GLY A 14 14.59 -4.10 0.40
C GLY A 14 14.41 -5.55 -0.04
N ASP A 15 14.94 -6.49 0.74
CA ASP A 15 14.81 -7.92 0.52
C ASP A 15 13.42 -8.24 -0.03
N ALA A 16 13.40 -8.79 -1.24
CA ALA A 16 12.19 -9.18 -1.90
C ALA A 16 11.45 -10.16 -0.97
N ALA A 17 10.35 -9.70 -0.37
CA ALA A 17 9.54 -10.54 0.49
C ALA A 17 9.20 -11.85 -0.26
N PRO A 18 9.20 -13.00 0.43
CA PRO A 18 8.80 -14.28 -0.12
C PRO A 18 7.55 -14.16 -1.00
N LEU A 19 7.45 -14.96 -2.06
CA LEU A 19 6.31 -14.91 -2.99
C LEU A 19 4.96 -15.04 -2.26
N GLN A 20 4.93 -15.78 -1.16
CA GLN A 20 3.77 -15.98 -0.28
C GLN A 20 3.35 -14.65 0.35
N ASP A 21 4.27 -13.97 1.03
CA ASP A 21 4.08 -12.67 1.67
C ASP A 21 3.60 -11.60 0.68
N ARG A 22 4.00 -11.69 -0.60
CA ARG A 22 3.55 -10.77 -1.65
C ARG A 22 2.09 -10.96 -2.03
N LEU A 23 1.62 -12.22 -2.12
CA LEU A 23 0.23 -12.51 -2.44
C LEU A 23 -0.68 -12.15 -1.26
N GLU A 24 -0.23 -12.41 -0.05
CA GLU A 24 -0.92 -12.00 1.17
C GLU A 24 -0.97 -10.48 1.33
N GLN A 25 0.14 -9.79 1.07
CA GLN A 25 0.17 -8.33 1.05
C GLN A 25 -0.83 -7.77 0.04
N ALA A 26 -0.84 -8.26 -1.20
CA ALA A 26 -1.76 -7.78 -2.23
C ALA A 26 -3.23 -8.01 -1.83
N PHE A 27 -3.53 -9.16 -1.23
CA PHE A 27 -4.85 -9.46 -0.70
C PHE A 27 -5.24 -8.49 0.43
N LEU A 28 -4.35 -8.29 1.41
CA LEU A 28 -4.58 -7.40 2.55
C LEU A 28 -4.73 -5.94 2.11
N GLU A 29 -3.97 -5.49 1.12
CA GLU A 29 -4.10 -4.14 0.54
C GLU A 29 -5.50 -3.92 -0.04
N GLU A 30 -6.04 -4.91 -0.76
CA GLU A 30 -7.42 -4.85 -1.24
C GLU A 30 -8.43 -4.83 -0.09
N MET A 31 -8.26 -5.68 0.92
CA MET A 31 -9.19 -5.70 2.07
C MET A 31 -9.20 -4.37 2.82
N LEU A 32 -8.04 -3.72 2.97
CA LEU A 32 -7.91 -2.43 3.65
C LEU A 32 -8.67 -1.29 2.95
N LYS A 33 -8.89 -1.37 1.63
CA LYS A 33 -9.73 -0.39 0.91
C LYS A 33 -11.18 -0.42 1.38
N TYR A 34 -11.66 -1.56 1.87
CA TYR A 34 -13.03 -1.74 2.38
C TYR A 34 -13.13 -1.54 3.90
N CYS A 35 -12.05 -1.80 4.64
CA CYS A 35 -12.04 -1.66 6.10
C CYS A 35 -11.87 -0.23 6.60
N ASN A 36 -11.25 0.67 5.81
CA ASN A 36 -11.03 2.04 6.23
C ASN A 36 -12.35 2.85 6.15
N PRO A 37 -12.80 3.54 7.20
CA PRO A 37 -13.85 4.55 7.06
C PRO A 37 -13.43 5.55 5.97
N GLN A 38 -14.27 5.68 4.95
CA GLN A 38 -14.02 6.50 3.76
C GLN A 38 -13.46 7.87 4.15
N ALA A 39 -12.47 8.34 3.39
CA ALA A 39 -11.89 9.68 3.50
C ALA A 39 -12.99 10.71 3.77
N SER A 40 -12.81 11.54 4.79
CA SER A 40 -13.85 12.44 5.27
C SER A 40 -14.23 13.41 4.17
N LYS A 41 -15.36 13.18 3.50
CA LYS A 41 -15.88 14.07 2.45
C LYS A 41 -16.46 15.32 3.12
N GLY A 42 -15.59 16.29 3.40
CA GLY A 42 -15.97 17.56 4.00
C GLY A 42 -14.97 18.66 3.68
N SER A 43 -15.30 19.89 4.09
CA SER A 43 -14.44 21.08 3.86
C SER A 43 -13.06 21.02 4.54
N PHE A 44 -12.79 19.96 5.33
CA PHE A 44 -11.52 19.67 6.01
C PHE A 44 -10.80 18.43 5.44
N ALA A 45 -11.23 17.91 4.29
CA ALA A 45 -10.51 16.86 3.58
C ALA A 45 -9.15 17.39 3.07
N GLY A 46 -8.15 16.53 3.03
CA GLY A 46 -6.81 16.80 2.50
C GLY A 46 -6.72 16.85 0.97
N GLY A 47 -7.85 16.82 0.26
CA GLY A 47 -7.92 16.95 -1.20
C GLY A 47 -7.19 15.82 -1.94
N HIS A 48 -6.70 16.10 -3.15
CA HIS A 48 -6.03 15.08 -3.99
C HIS A 48 -4.82 14.40 -3.32
N GLY A 49 -4.13 15.10 -2.40
CA GLY A 49 -3.02 14.52 -1.65
C GLY A 49 -3.45 13.43 -0.65
N GLU A 50 -4.66 13.54 -0.12
CA GLU A 50 -5.21 12.57 0.84
C GLU A 50 -5.46 11.21 0.19
N GLU A 51 -5.90 11.18 -1.08
CA GLU A 51 -6.12 9.94 -1.82
C GLU A 51 -4.80 9.18 -2.02
N HIS A 52 -3.76 9.88 -2.49
CA HIS A 52 -2.43 9.30 -2.65
C HIS A 52 -1.81 8.86 -1.32
N PHE A 53 -2.01 9.64 -0.26
CA PHE A 53 -1.54 9.28 1.08
C PHE A 53 -2.29 8.06 1.64
N SER A 54 -3.59 7.95 1.38
CA SER A 54 -4.41 6.80 1.79
C SER A 54 -3.98 5.51 1.08
N SER A 55 -3.69 5.58 -0.22
CA SER A 55 -3.13 4.43 -0.95
C SER A 55 -1.78 4.00 -0.38
N PHE A 56 -0.90 4.95 -0.10
CA PHE A 56 0.40 4.67 0.52
C PHE A 56 0.24 4.01 1.90
N LEU A 57 -0.63 4.54 2.75
CA LEU A 57 -0.92 3.95 4.06
C LEU A 57 -1.45 2.52 3.94
N ASN A 58 -2.39 2.27 3.03
CA ASN A 58 -2.93 0.92 2.82
C ASN A 58 -1.83 -0.05 2.40
N GLN A 59 -0.93 0.35 1.50
CA GLN A 59 0.19 -0.48 1.06
C GLN A 59 1.16 -0.81 2.21
N GLU A 60 1.53 0.17 3.04
CA GLU A 60 2.42 -0.06 4.17
C GLU A 60 1.77 -0.87 5.30
N TYR A 61 0.49 -0.63 5.60
CA TYR A 61 -0.24 -1.46 6.54
C TYR A 61 -0.32 -2.91 6.05
N ALA A 62 -0.67 -3.13 4.78
CA ALA A 62 -0.71 -4.46 4.21
C ALA A 62 0.64 -5.19 4.30
N ARG A 63 1.75 -4.48 4.05
CA ARG A 63 3.12 -5.02 4.19
C ARG A 63 3.44 -5.42 5.62
N LEU A 64 3.07 -4.59 6.60
CA LEU A 64 3.30 -4.89 8.02
C LEU A 64 2.40 -6.02 8.52
N LEU A 65 1.17 -6.10 8.02
CA LEU A 65 0.22 -7.16 8.34
C LEU A 65 0.66 -8.50 7.74
N SER A 66 1.08 -8.55 6.47
CA SER A 66 1.56 -9.79 5.84
C SER A 66 2.82 -10.35 6.50
N ALA A 67 3.67 -9.49 7.07
CA ALA A 67 4.83 -9.94 7.84
C ALA A 67 4.48 -10.51 9.23
N ARG A 68 3.24 -10.33 9.71
CA ARG A 68 2.81 -10.80 11.04
C ARG A 68 1.70 -11.83 11.02
N LEU A 69 0.93 -11.87 9.95
CA LEU A 69 -0.13 -12.83 9.72
C LEU A 69 0.39 -13.94 8.81
N ASP A 70 -0.15 -15.14 8.99
CA ASP A 70 0.05 -16.26 8.09
C ASP A 70 -1.32 -16.68 7.57
N LEU A 71 -1.70 -16.19 6.40
CA LEU A 71 -2.98 -16.51 5.76
C LEU A 71 -2.88 -17.75 4.86
N ARG A 72 -1.66 -18.26 4.64
CA ARG A 72 -1.34 -19.41 3.76
C ARG A 72 -1.90 -19.28 2.36
N LEU A 73 -2.06 -18.05 1.86
CA LEU A 73 -2.65 -17.85 0.52
C LEU A 73 -1.73 -18.31 -0.60
N GLY A 74 -0.42 -18.37 -0.35
CA GLY A 74 0.54 -18.95 -1.29
C GLY A 74 0.50 -20.48 -1.40
N GLU A 75 -0.25 -21.16 -0.53
CA GLU A 75 -0.41 -22.62 -0.53
C GLU A 75 -1.67 -23.09 -1.27
N LEU A 76 -2.64 -22.20 -1.52
CA LEU A 76 -3.79 -22.48 -2.38
C LEU A 76 -3.32 -22.56 -3.84
N ARG A 77 -3.03 -23.77 -4.32
CA ARG A 77 -2.85 -24.09 -5.74
C ARG A 77 -3.88 -25.10 -6.22
#